data_AF-A0AA95IEE0-F1
#
_entry.id   AF-A0AA95IEE0-F1
#
_cell.length_a   1.000
_cell.length_b   1.000
_cell.length_c   1.000
_cell.angle_alpha   90.00
_cell.angle_beta   90.00
_cell.angle_gamma   90.00
#
_symmetry.space_group_name_H-M   'P 1'
#
loop_
_entity.id
_entity.type
_entity.pdbx_description
1 polymer ?
#
loop_
_entity_poly.entity_id
_entity_poly.type
_entity_poly.pdbx_seq_one_letter_code
_entity_poly.pdbx_strand_id
1 'polypeptide(L)'
;MNKVVLMLFTLFFLTAGNASATNVTEVGGEKYEVKDQATKMFIYDTMQVWVHHSLVDYYHNKYQADSISLGELKPEGIRIWIKQLGPSENEGIYTHLIKISLQRDELIINNKKKIKTEDTFSYAVNANLLSLCPESGKSEKEFKLINSYHKVRP
;
A
#
# COMPACT_ATOMS: atom_id res chain seq x y z
N MET A 1 49.92 -27.22 -27.54
CA MET A 1 49.68 -27.45 -26.11
C MET A 1 50.25 -26.25 -25.37
N ASN A 2 49.37 -25.43 -24.77
CA ASN A 2 49.56 -24.52 -23.62
C ASN A 2 48.44 -23.47 -23.64
N LYS A 3 47.33 -23.81 -22.98
CA LYS A 3 46.25 -22.90 -22.61
C LYS A 3 46.47 -22.54 -21.15
N VAL A 4 46.92 -21.34 -20.86
CA VAL A 4 46.80 -20.82 -19.49
C VAL A 4 46.51 -19.32 -19.54
N VAL A 5 45.49 -18.96 -18.77
CA VAL A 5 45.19 -17.63 -18.20
C VAL A 5 44.59 -16.59 -19.14
N LEU A 6 43.30 -16.27 -18.96
CA LEU A 6 42.90 -15.02 -18.29
C LEU A 6 41.38 -14.97 -17.99
N MET A 7 41.09 -15.10 -16.69
CA MET A 7 40.00 -14.51 -15.91
C MET A 7 38.54 -14.62 -16.40
N LEU A 8 37.84 -15.60 -15.81
CA LEU A 8 36.41 -15.47 -15.47
C LEU A 8 36.23 -14.29 -14.50
N PHE A 9 35.55 -13.22 -14.95
CA PHE A 9 34.86 -12.33 -14.03
C PHE A 9 33.51 -12.97 -13.66
N THR A 10 33.52 -13.83 -12.64
CA THR A 10 32.30 -14.15 -11.88
C THR A 10 31.91 -12.89 -11.11
N LEU A 11 31.10 -12.05 -11.74
CA LEU A 11 30.44 -10.96 -11.03
C LEU A 11 29.36 -11.61 -10.15
N PHE A 12 29.77 -11.85 -8.89
CA PHE A 12 28.89 -12.04 -7.75
C PHE A 12 27.93 -10.85 -7.69
N PHE A 13 26.81 -10.93 -8.40
CA PHE A 13 25.64 -10.17 -8.00
C PHE A 13 25.10 -10.86 -6.75
N LEU A 14 25.58 -10.37 -5.61
CA LEU A 14 24.85 -10.37 -4.36
C LEU A 14 23.41 -9.95 -4.67
N THR A 15 22.52 -10.92 -4.84
CA THR A 15 21.09 -10.69 -4.73
C THR A 15 20.86 -10.37 -3.27
N ALA A 16 21.00 -9.07 -2.97
CA ALA A 16 20.52 -8.45 -1.76
C ALA A 16 19.13 -9.00 -1.47
N GLY A 17 18.97 -9.50 -0.25
CA GLY A 17 17.77 -10.20 0.17
C GLY A 17 16.53 -9.39 -0.14
N ASN A 18 15.71 -9.90 -1.06
CA ASN A 18 14.33 -9.48 -1.11
C ASN A 18 13.67 -10.07 0.13
N ALA A 19 13.29 -9.15 1.02
CA ALA A 19 12.51 -9.40 2.21
C ALA A 19 11.45 -10.47 1.93
N SER A 20 11.39 -11.44 2.85
CA SER A 20 10.36 -12.47 2.91
C SER A 20 9.00 -11.87 2.52
N ALA A 21 8.52 -12.25 1.34
CA ALA A 21 7.12 -12.10 0.99
C ALA A 21 6.35 -12.99 1.97
N THR A 22 5.95 -12.41 3.09
CA THR A 22 4.96 -13.03 3.97
C THR A 22 3.77 -13.36 3.06
N ASN A 23 3.39 -14.64 2.98
CA ASN A 23 2.28 -15.11 2.15
C ASN A 23 0.98 -14.41 2.57
N VAL A 24 0.71 -13.24 2.01
CA VAL A 24 -0.51 -12.51 2.30
C VAL A 24 -1.59 -13.09 1.43
N THR A 25 -2.55 -13.73 2.07
CA THR A 25 -3.77 -14.25 1.45
C THR A 25 -4.43 -13.12 0.67
N GLU A 26 -4.62 -13.32 -0.64
CA GLU A 26 -5.17 -12.30 -1.54
C GLU A 26 -6.52 -11.78 -1.01
N VAL A 27 -6.61 -10.45 -0.82
CA VAL A 27 -7.88 -9.77 -0.51
C VAL A 27 -8.40 -9.14 -1.78
N GLY A 28 -9.52 -9.67 -2.27
CA GLY A 28 -10.16 -9.19 -3.50
C GLY A 28 -11.44 -9.95 -3.84
N GLY A 29 -12.23 -9.37 -4.75
CA GLY A 29 -13.51 -9.92 -5.21
C GLY A 29 -14.72 -9.33 -4.48
N GLU A 30 -15.90 -9.44 -5.11
CA GLU A 30 -17.15 -8.82 -4.63
C GLU A 30 -17.53 -9.22 -3.20
N LYS A 31 -17.14 -10.42 -2.77
CA LYS A 31 -17.45 -10.97 -1.45
C LYS A 31 -16.90 -10.11 -0.30
N TYR A 32 -15.75 -9.48 -0.49
CA TYR A 32 -15.05 -8.72 0.56
C TYR A 32 -15.15 -7.21 0.36
N GLU A 33 -15.81 -6.76 -0.71
CA GLU A 33 -15.92 -5.34 -1.02
C GLU A 33 -16.93 -4.65 -0.08
N VAL A 34 -16.51 -3.53 0.50
CA VAL A 34 -17.34 -2.69 1.35
C VAL A 34 -18.23 -1.82 0.46
N LYS A 35 -19.48 -2.26 0.28
CA LYS A 35 -20.47 -1.56 -0.57
C LYS A 35 -21.16 -0.39 0.14
N ASP A 36 -21.30 -0.45 1.46
CA ASP A 36 -21.91 0.62 2.24
C ASP A 36 -21.00 1.87 2.26
N GLN A 37 -21.55 3.02 1.86
CA GLN A 37 -20.77 4.24 1.68
C GLN A 37 -20.25 4.79 3.02
N ALA A 38 -21.05 4.77 4.08
CA ALA A 38 -20.65 5.30 5.38
C ALA A 38 -19.48 4.48 5.96
N THR A 39 -19.59 3.16 5.93
CA THR A 39 -18.54 2.22 6.37
C THR A 39 -17.27 2.39 5.54
N LYS A 40 -17.41 2.53 4.21
CA LYS A 40 -16.29 2.76 3.30
C LYS A 40 -15.54 4.06 3.64
N MET A 41 -16.27 5.15 3.82
CA MET A 41 -15.65 6.44 4.18
C MET A 41 -15.02 6.38 5.57
N PHE A 42 -15.68 5.75 6.55
CA PHE A 42 -15.14 5.55 7.88
C PHE A 42 -13.78 4.83 7.88
N ILE A 43 -13.68 3.71 7.14
CA ILE A 43 -12.41 2.97 7.01
C ILE A 43 -11.36 3.84 6.32
N TYR A 44 -11.73 4.53 5.24
CA TYR A 44 -10.81 5.41 4.52
C TYR A 44 -10.27 6.53 5.41
N ASP A 45 -11.15 7.28 6.09
CA ASP A 45 -10.78 8.41 6.94
C ASP A 45 -9.93 7.96 8.13
N THR A 46 -10.20 6.78 8.66
CA THR A 46 -9.36 6.16 9.70
C THR A 46 -7.96 5.91 9.17
N MET A 47 -7.83 5.41 7.93
CA MET A 47 -6.56 4.99 7.35
C MET A 47 -5.84 6.07 6.52
N GLN A 48 -6.47 7.23 6.31
CA GLN A 48 -6.08 8.18 5.27
C GLN A 48 -4.65 8.71 5.44
N VAL A 49 -4.18 8.88 6.68
CA VAL A 49 -2.85 9.43 6.96
C VAL A 49 -1.76 8.51 6.43
N TRP A 50 -1.87 7.21 6.68
CA TRP A 50 -0.91 6.22 6.20
C TRP A 50 -0.98 6.02 4.69
N VAL A 51 -2.19 6.02 4.13
CA VAL A 51 -2.38 5.93 2.67
C VAL A 51 -1.79 7.16 1.98
N HIS A 52 -2.01 8.35 2.54
CA HIS A 52 -1.48 9.60 2.02
C HIS A 52 0.06 9.60 2.03
N HIS A 53 0.69 9.27 3.16
CA HIS A 53 2.15 9.18 3.23
C HIS A 53 2.71 8.17 2.23
N SER A 54 2.14 6.95 2.17
CA SER A 54 2.59 5.90 1.24
C SER A 54 2.51 6.37 -0.22
N LEU A 55 1.47 7.11 -0.58
CA LEU A 55 1.24 7.62 -1.93
C LEU A 55 2.20 8.77 -2.27
N VAL A 56 2.34 9.74 -1.38
CA VAL A 56 3.21 10.91 -1.55
C VAL A 56 4.67 10.47 -1.68
N ASP A 57 5.14 9.58 -0.80
CA ASP A 57 6.50 9.04 -0.82
C ASP A 57 6.79 8.31 -2.13
N TYR A 58 5.85 7.48 -2.61
CA TYR A 58 6.00 6.77 -3.88
C TYR A 58 6.20 7.76 -5.04
N TYR A 59 5.35 8.78 -5.14
CA TYR A 59 5.38 9.71 -6.27
C TYR A 59 6.53 10.71 -6.20
N HIS A 60 6.94 11.13 -4.99
CA HIS A 60 8.19 11.87 -4.80
C HIS A 60 9.38 11.08 -5.33
N ASN A 61 9.52 9.81 -4.92
CA ASN A 61 10.63 8.97 -5.33
C ASN A 61 10.61 8.63 -6.83
N LYS A 62 9.44 8.28 -7.37
CA LYS A 62 9.29 7.91 -8.78
C LYS A 62 9.66 9.05 -9.73
N TYR A 63 9.29 10.28 -9.39
CA TYR A 63 9.48 11.43 -10.26
C TYR A 63 10.63 12.34 -9.84
N GLN A 64 11.32 12.02 -8.74
CA GLN A 64 12.32 12.91 -8.12
C GLN A 64 11.72 14.32 -7.95
N ALA A 65 10.51 14.36 -7.40
CA ALA A 65 9.73 15.58 -7.32
C ALA A 65 10.12 16.40 -6.08
N ASP A 66 10.15 17.72 -6.24
CA ASP A 66 10.28 18.66 -5.13
C ASP A 66 8.93 18.85 -4.42
N SER A 67 7.81 18.68 -5.15
CA SER A 67 6.47 18.74 -4.58
C SER A 67 5.50 17.78 -5.26
N ILE A 68 4.64 17.17 -4.44
CA ILE A 68 3.49 16.39 -4.85
C ILE A 68 2.24 17.03 -4.24
N SER A 69 1.27 17.38 -5.08
CA SER A 69 -0.05 17.82 -4.64
C SER A 69 -1.11 16.84 -5.14
N LEU A 70 -2.00 16.44 -4.24
CA LEU A 70 -3.11 15.54 -4.57
C LEU A 70 -4.36 16.39 -4.78
N GLY A 71 -5.04 16.21 -5.91
CA GLY A 71 -6.36 16.81 -6.13
C GLY A 71 -7.42 16.18 -5.23
N GLU A 72 -8.65 16.65 -5.36
CA GLU A 72 -9.79 16.08 -4.63
C GLU A 72 -10.00 14.59 -4.98
N LEU A 73 -10.25 13.77 -3.95
CA LEU A 73 -10.62 12.37 -4.11
C LEU A 73 -12.14 12.24 -3.99
N LYS A 74 -12.79 11.86 -5.08
CA LYS A 74 -14.24 11.65 -5.06
C LYS A 74 -14.59 10.30 -4.42
N PRO A 75 -15.71 10.18 -3.68
CA PRO A 75 -16.11 8.93 -3.04
C PRO A 75 -16.24 7.72 -3.98
N GLU A 76 -16.61 7.94 -5.24
CA GLU A 76 -16.68 6.89 -6.28
C GLU A 76 -15.31 6.37 -6.71
N GLY A 77 -14.25 7.16 -6.50
CA GLY A 77 -12.86 6.75 -6.75
C GLY A 77 -12.28 5.89 -5.63
N ILE A 78 -13.03 5.63 -4.55
CA ILE A 78 -12.58 4.84 -3.40
C ILE A 78 -13.23 3.47 -3.45
N ARG A 79 -12.41 2.41 -3.46
CA ARG A 79 -12.84 1.03 -3.27
C ARG A 79 -12.09 0.39 -2.12
N ILE A 80 -12.79 -0.33 -1.27
CA ILE A 80 -12.23 -0.96 -0.08
C ILE A 80 -12.68 -2.40 -0.01
N TRP A 81 -11.73 -3.29 0.29
CA TRP A 81 -12.00 -4.68 0.64
C TRP A 81 -11.46 -4.97 2.03
N ILE A 82 -12.24 -5.69 2.84
CA ILE A 82 -11.86 -6.09 4.19
C ILE A 82 -12.06 -7.59 4.38
N LYS A 83 -11.01 -8.27 4.85
CA LYS A 83 -11.04 -9.70 5.18
C LYS A 83 -10.52 -9.89 6.61
N GLN A 84 -11.27 -10.62 7.44
CA GLN A 84 -10.78 -11.07 8.73
C GLN A 84 -9.71 -12.17 8.53
N LEU A 85 -8.61 -12.09 9.27
CA LEU A 85 -7.55 -13.08 9.28
C LEU A 85 -7.91 -14.25 10.19
N GLY A 86 -7.61 -15.47 9.75
CA GLY A 86 -7.75 -16.67 10.58
C GLY A 86 -6.64 -16.80 11.63
N PRO A 87 -6.82 -17.64 12.67
CA PRO A 87 -5.82 -17.86 13.72
C PRO A 87 -4.47 -18.39 13.21
N SER A 88 -4.47 -19.08 12.06
CA SER A 88 -3.29 -19.67 11.43
C SER A 88 -2.58 -18.74 10.42
N GLU A 89 -3.13 -17.55 10.16
CA GLU A 89 -2.63 -16.63 9.12
C GLU A 89 -1.70 -15.54 9.68
N ASN A 90 -1.39 -15.53 10.99
CA ASN A 90 -0.55 -14.51 11.62
C ASN A 90 -0.05 -14.88 13.04
N GLU A 91 1.03 -14.26 13.53
CA GLU A 91 1.55 -14.33 14.91
C GLU A 91 0.65 -13.64 15.96
N GLY A 92 -0.64 -13.43 15.65
CA GLY A 92 -1.64 -12.86 16.57
C GLY A 92 -1.71 -11.32 16.67
N ILE A 93 -0.89 -10.59 15.92
CA ILE A 93 -0.79 -9.11 16.04
C ILE A 93 -1.84 -8.36 15.20
N TYR A 94 -2.15 -8.87 14.01
CA TYR A 94 -3.10 -8.30 13.05
C TYR A 94 -4.31 -9.21 12.93
N THR A 95 -5.50 -8.62 12.92
CA THR A 95 -6.77 -9.36 12.85
C THR A 95 -7.47 -9.22 11.49
N HIS A 96 -7.08 -8.22 10.68
CA HIS A 96 -7.71 -7.96 9.39
C HIS A 96 -6.68 -7.60 8.32
N LEU A 97 -7.03 -7.94 7.08
CA LEU A 97 -6.42 -7.40 5.88
C LEU A 97 -7.37 -6.41 5.23
N ILE A 98 -6.87 -5.22 4.94
CA ILE A 98 -7.62 -4.16 4.27
C ILE A 98 -6.90 -3.79 2.98
N LYS A 99 -7.62 -3.85 1.87
CA LYS A 99 -7.16 -3.35 0.57
C LYS A 99 -7.93 -2.08 0.23
N ILE A 100 -7.21 -1.02 -0.15
CA ILE A 100 -7.78 0.26 -0.55
C ILE A 100 -7.29 0.57 -1.96
N SER A 101 -8.21 0.78 -2.90
CA SER A 101 -7.91 1.31 -4.23
C SER A 101 -8.45 2.73 -4.36
N LEU A 102 -7.58 3.63 -4.80
CA LEU A 102 -7.84 5.05 -4.98
C LEU A 102 -7.65 5.44 -6.44
N GLN A 103 -8.72 5.88 -7.06
CA GLN A 103 -8.71 6.44 -8.41
C GLN A 103 -8.76 7.96 -8.31
N ARG A 104 -7.69 8.62 -8.72
CA ARG A 104 -7.56 10.09 -8.69
C ARG A 104 -7.45 10.66 -10.08
N ASP A 105 -8.23 11.69 -10.36
CA ASP A 105 -8.19 12.39 -11.65
C ASP A 105 -7.08 13.43 -11.72
N GLU A 106 -6.54 13.84 -10.57
CA GLU A 106 -5.47 14.83 -10.50
C GLU A 106 -4.46 14.50 -9.41
N LEU A 107 -3.22 14.26 -9.84
CA LEU A 107 -2.01 14.34 -9.05
C LEU A 107 -1.04 15.27 -9.77
N ILE A 108 -0.58 16.31 -9.07
CA ILE A 108 0.25 17.38 -9.61
C ILE A 108 1.68 17.21 -9.10
N ILE A 109 2.63 17.11 -10.04
CA ILE A 109 4.07 16.95 -9.77
C ILE A 109 4.75 18.28 -10.10
N ASN A 110 5.50 18.82 -9.13
CA ASN A 110 6.26 20.07 -9.23
C ASN A 110 5.43 21.24 -9.77
N ASN A 111 4.13 21.30 -9.44
CA ASN A 111 3.16 22.28 -9.93
C ASN A 111 3.05 22.40 -11.47
N LYS A 112 3.54 21.40 -12.21
CA LYS A 112 3.67 21.46 -13.68
C LYS A 112 2.95 20.32 -14.37
N LYS A 113 3.17 19.09 -13.90
CA LYS A 113 2.67 17.89 -14.56
C LYS A 113 1.47 17.34 -13.79
N LYS A 114 0.32 17.28 -14.45
CA LYS A 114 -0.89 16.64 -13.92
C LYS A 114 -1.02 15.23 -14.49
N ILE A 115 -1.28 14.25 -13.64
CA ILE A 115 -1.54 12.86 -14.04
C ILE A 115 -2.80 12.32 -13.35
N LYS A 116 -3.44 11.36 -14.01
CA LYS A 116 -4.49 10.54 -13.43
C LYS A 116 -3.87 9.26 -12.87
N THR A 117 -4.32 8.79 -11.71
CA THR A 117 -3.75 7.61 -11.06
C THR A 117 -4.81 6.63 -10.61
N GLU A 118 -4.40 5.39 -10.47
CA GLU A 118 -5.10 4.33 -9.76
C GLU A 118 -4.08 3.62 -8.88
N ASP A 119 -4.21 3.80 -7.58
CA ASP A 119 -3.25 3.36 -6.57
C ASP A 119 -3.93 2.39 -5.62
N THR A 120 -3.33 1.23 -5.40
CA THR A 120 -3.85 0.17 -4.53
C THR A 120 -2.87 -0.10 -3.41
N PHE A 121 -3.37 -0.17 -2.18
CA PHE A 121 -2.61 -0.46 -0.98
C PHE A 121 -3.24 -1.62 -0.23
N SER A 122 -2.42 -2.56 0.22
CA SER A 122 -2.85 -3.67 1.07
C SER A 122 -2.17 -3.56 2.43
N TYR A 123 -2.98 -3.52 3.48
CA TYR A 123 -2.53 -3.36 4.86
C TYR A 123 -2.97 -4.55 5.71
N ALA A 124 -2.09 -4.98 6.61
CA ALA A 124 -2.46 -5.78 7.76
C ALA A 124 -2.71 -4.83 8.93
N VAL A 125 -3.89 -4.96 9.56
CA VAL A 125 -4.30 -4.09 10.65
C VAL A 125 -4.83 -4.91 11.81
N ASN A 126 -4.59 -4.44 13.03
CA ASN A 126 -5.39 -4.84 14.18
C ASN A 126 -6.70 -4.03 14.19
N ALA A 127 -7.86 -4.68 14.18
CA ALA A 127 -9.16 -3.99 14.25
C ALA A 127 -9.34 -3.10 15.47
N ASN A 128 -8.60 -3.32 16.57
CA ASN A 128 -8.60 -2.40 17.71
C ASN A 128 -8.12 -0.99 17.33
N LEU A 129 -7.31 -0.87 16.26
CA LEU A 129 -6.87 0.38 15.67
C LEU A 129 -7.98 1.11 14.89
N LEU A 130 -8.99 0.38 14.41
CA LEU A 130 -10.18 0.95 13.77
C LEU A 130 -11.23 1.43 14.81
N SER A 131 -10.98 1.21 16.10
CA SER A 131 -11.86 1.69 17.16
C SER A 131 -11.76 3.20 17.30
N LEU A 132 -12.93 3.85 17.40
CA LEU A 132 -13.07 5.27 17.72
C LEU A 132 -12.65 5.60 19.17
N CYS A 133 -12.42 4.60 20.01
CA CYS A 133 -12.08 4.82 21.42
C CYS A 133 -10.61 5.27 21.57
N PRO A 134 -10.35 6.46 22.15
CA PRO A 134 -9.00 6.99 22.31
C PRO A 134 -8.13 6.19 23.29
N GLU A 135 -8.72 5.32 24.12
CA GLU A 135 -7.99 4.47 25.07
C GLU A 135 -7.29 3.27 24.42
N SER A 136 -7.43 3.05 23.11
CA SER A 136 -6.84 1.88 22.42
C SER A 136 -5.33 1.94 22.18
N GLY A 137 -4.63 2.96 22.69
CA GLY A 137 -3.16 3.01 22.63
C GLY A 137 -2.63 2.86 21.21
N LYS A 138 -3.07 3.75 20.31
CA LYS A 138 -2.73 3.75 18.87
C LYS A 138 -1.22 3.82 18.67
N SER A 139 -0.56 2.67 18.53
CA SER A 139 0.86 2.60 18.23
C SER A 139 1.07 2.06 16.82
N GLU A 140 2.08 2.56 16.11
CA GLU A 140 2.45 2.15 14.75
C GLU A 140 2.74 0.64 14.63
N LYS A 141 2.89 -0.08 15.75
CA LYS A 141 3.13 -1.53 15.79
C LYS A 141 1.91 -2.37 15.36
N GLU A 142 0.74 -1.77 15.20
CA GLU A 142 -0.52 -2.45 14.87
C GLU A 142 -0.96 -2.29 13.42
N PHE A 143 -0.11 -1.69 12.59
CA PHE A 143 -0.38 -1.37 11.19
C PHE A 143 0.83 -1.68 10.31
N LYS A 144 0.63 -2.47 9.25
CA LYS A 144 1.71 -2.82 8.32
C LYS A 144 1.26 -2.73 6.88
N LEU A 145 1.94 -1.91 6.08
CA LEU A 145 1.84 -1.98 4.62
C LEU A 145 2.45 -3.30 4.15
N ILE A 146 1.64 -4.12 3.51
CA ILE A 146 2.08 -5.39 2.93
C ILE A 146 2.61 -5.15 1.53
N ASN A 147 1.83 -4.45 0.71
CA ASN A 147 2.16 -4.19 -0.68
C ASN A 147 1.41 -2.97 -1.18
N SER A 148 1.96 -2.32 -2.19
CA SER A 148 1.31 -1.26 -2.94
C SER A 148 1.51 -1.45 -4.45
N TYR A 149 0.51 -1.06 -5.22
CA TYR A 149 0.53 -1.08 -6.67
C TYR A 149 0.07 0.28 -7.19
N HIS A 150 0.82 0.83 -8.13
CA HIS A 150 0.63 2.21 -8.58
C HIS A 150 0.57 2.26 -10.10
N LYS A 151 -0.51 2.83 -10.63
CA LYS A 151 -0.76 2.91 -12.07
C LYS A 151 -1.09 4.33 -12.47
N VAL A 152 -0.42 4.81 -13.52
CA VAL A 152 -0.82 6.05 -14.21
C VAL A 152 -1.89 5.68 -15.23
N ARG A 153 -3.03 6.36 -15.17
CA ARG A 153 -4.14 6.16 -16.10
C ARG A 153 -3.95 7.06 -17.34
N PRO A 154 -4.43 6.62 -18.52
CA PRO A 154 -4.42 7.45 -19.72
C PRO A 154 -5.27 8.72 -19.59
#